data_AF-A0A7L0MVY3-F1
#
_entry.id   AF-A0A7L0MVY3-F1
#
_cell.length_a   1.000
_cell.length_b   1.000
_cell.length_c   1.000
_cell.angle_alpha   90.00
_cell.angle_beta   90.00
_cell.angle_gamma   90.00
#
_symmetry.space_group_name_H-M   'P 1'
#
loop_
_entity.id
_entity.type
_entity.pdbx_description
1 polymer ?
#
loop_
_entity_poly.entity_id
_entity_poly.type
_entity_poly.pdbx_seq_one_letter_code
_entity_poly.pdbx_strand_id
1 'polypeptide(L)'
;MLCGNRESTVPQLLVDFWEALLVVCSQEEILQELLLRLTSQYVSRILKKQLPETKPLKTMEDLINSCNHFGLIFPWVTSIMSVGSPSAKDCCEDISKLQSLLCSQSINIASALPVLEPLTEDGNVGLTIHVLCNTRLGKYEEAIDLLLKRCPDAAVLYAQHELKDDSR
;
A
#
# COMPACT_ATOMS: atom_id res chain seq x y z
N MET A 1 23.97 -27.71 19.06
CA MET A 1 23.02 -26.69 19.57
C MET A 1 22.92 -25.62 18.49
N LEU A 2 21.91 -25.68 17.62
CA LEU A 2 21.73 -24.78 16.48
C LEU A 2 20.30 -24.23 16.51
N CYS A 3 20.06 -23.25 17.36
CA CYS A 3 18.87 -22.40 17.27
C CYS A 3 19.31 -20.98 17.62
N GLY A 4 20.08 -20.37 16.72
CA GLY A 4 20.18 -18.92 16.71
C GLY A 4 18.82 -18.37 16.28
N ASN A 5 18.26 -17.47 17.08
CA ASN A 5 17.16 -16.59 16.71
C ASN A 5 17.47 -15.92 15.36
N ARG A 6 17.03 -16.52 14.26
CA ARG A 6 16.78 -15.77 13.04
C ARG A 6 15.34 -15.32 13.18
N GLU A 7 15.10 -14.02 13.28
CA GLU A 7 13.78 -13.48 12.96
C GLU A 7 13.35 -14.16 11.66
N SER A 8 12.23 -14.89 11.67
CA SER A 8 11.80 -15.65 10.50
C SER A 8 11.36 -14.66 9.42
N THR A 9 12.29 -14.25 8.57
CA THR A 9 12.01 -13.40 7.43
C THR A 9 11.23 -14.20 6.42
N VAL A 10 10.09 -13.66 5.96
CA VAL A 10 9.30 -14.29 4.91
C VAL A 10 10.12 -14.25 3.61
N PRO A 11 10.43 -15.42 3.01
CA PRO A 11 11.24 -15.46 1.79
C PRO A 11 10.55 -14.73 0.64
N GLN A 12 11.33 -14.07 -0.22
CA GLN A 12 10.77 -13.36 -1.39
C GLN A 12 9.96 -14.30 -2.29
N LEU A 13 10.40 -15.55 -2.47
CA LEU A 13 9.68 -16.55 -3.26
C LEU A 13 8.23 -16.79 -2.76
N LEU A 14 7.99 -16.68 -1.46
CA LEU A 14 6.64 -16.85 -0.91
C LEU A 14 5.76 -15.62 -1.21
N VAL A 15 6.35 -14.43 -1.23
CA VAL A 15 5.67 -13.19 -1.67
C VAL A 15 5.32 -13.28 -3.15
N ASP A 16 6.27 -13.68 -3.99
CA ASP A 16 6.04 -13.87 -5.43
C ASP A 16 4.94 -14.90 -5.70
N PHE A 17 4.88 -15.96 -4.89
CA PHE A 17 3.82 -16.96 -4.96
C PHE A 17 2.44 -16.38 -4.62
N TRP A 18 2.32 -15.58 -3.55
CA TRP A 18 1.06 -14.92 -3.21
C TRP A 18 0.63 -13.91 -4.27
N GLU A 19 1.58 -13.12 -4.81
CA GLU A 19 1.33 -12.21 -5.93
C GLU A 19 0.83 -12.96 -7.17
N ALA A 20 1.42 -14.11 -7.50
CA ALA A 20 0.97 -14.95 -8.61
C ALA A 20 -0.40 -15.59 -8.35
N LEU A 21 -0.69 -16.00 -7.11
CA LEU A 21 -1.99 -16.54 -6.73
C LEU A 21 -3.10 -15.50 -6.85
N LEU A 22 -2.86 -14.25 -6.49
CA LEU A 22 -3.85 -13.17 -6.67
C LEU A 22 -4.29 -13.02 -8.13
N VAL A 23 -3.43 -13.32 -9.10
CA VAL A 23 -3.77 -13.21 -10.53
C VAL A 23 -4.76 -14.28 -10.97
N VAL A 24 -4.77 -15.44 -10.32
CA VAL A 24 -5.56 -16.61 -10.74
C VAL A 24 -6.70 -16.95 -9.77
N CYS A 25 -6.71 -16.37 -8.57
CA CYS A 25 -7.70 -16.66 -7.54
C CYS A 25 -9.05 -16.03 -7.88
N SER A 26 -10.13 -16.80 -7.78
CA SER A 26 -11.51 -16.33 -7.96
C SER A 26 -12.37 -16.48 -6.70
N GLN A 27 -11.87 -17.11 -5.65
CA GLN A 27 -12.60 -17.30 -4.40
C GLN A 27 -12.33 -16.14 -3.45
N GLU A 28 -13.39 -15.40 -3.11
CA GLU A 28 -13.33 -14.15 -2.37
C GLU A 28 -12.67 -14.28 -0.98
N GLU A 29 -12.97 -15.35 -0.23
CA GLU A 29 -12.36 -15.59 1.09
C GLU A 29 -10.85 -15.76 1.01
N ILE A 30 -10.37 -16.53 0.02
CA ILE A 30 -8.95 -16.76 -0.22
C ILE A 30 -8.30 -15.47 -0.72
N LEU A 31 -9.00 -14.70 -1.55
CA LEU A 31 -8.53 -13.42 -2.05
C LEU A 31 -8.26 -12.44 -0.91
N GLN A 32 -9.21 -12.26 0.02
CA GLN A 32 -9.01 -11.35 1.16
C GLN A 32 -7.85 -11.79 2.05
N GLU A 33 -7.72 -13.10 2.30
CA GLU A 33 -6.61 -13.65 3.06
C GLU A 33 -5.26 -13.38 2.38
N LEU A 34 -5.16 -13.55 1.05
CA LEU A 34 -3.95 -13.23 0.28
C LEU A 34 -3.63 -11.74 0.31
N LEU A 35 -4.63 -10.88 0.17
CA LEU A 35 -4.46 -9.42 0.22
C LEU A 35 -3.94 -8.97 1.60
N LEU A 36 -4.48 -9.53 2.68
CA LEU A 36 -4.00 -9.24 4.04
C LEU A 36 -2.58 -9.74 4.28
N ARG A 37 -2.23 -10.93 3.77
CA ARG A 37 -0.86 -11.47 3.86
C ARG A 37 0.15 -10.59 3.14
N LEU A 38 -0.16 -10.16 1.92
CA LEU A 38 0.71 -9.25 1.17
C LEU A 38 0.81 -7.89 1.84
N THR A 39 -0.31 -7.34 2.31
CA THR A 39 -0.33 -6.07 3.07
C THR A 39 0.59 -6.16 4.29
N SER A 40 0.45 -7.21 5.11
CA SER A 40 1.29 -7.43 6.28
C SER A 40 2.76 -7.57 5.93
N GLN A 41 3.06 -8.23 4.82
CA GLN A 41 4.44 -8.45 4.39
C GLN A 41 5.10 -7.18 3.88
N TYR A 42 4.39 -6.39 3.05
CA TYR A 42 4.90 -5.09 2.58
C TYR A 42 5.08 -4.15 3.76
N VAL A 43 4.11 -4.05 4.67
CA VAL A 43 4.22 -3.24 5.89
C VAL A 43 5.45 -3.63 6.71
N SER A 44 5.62 -4.92 6.99
CA SER A 44 6.76 -5.40 7.78
C SER A 44 8.09 -5.02 7.14
N ARG A 45 8.21 -5.08 5.81
CA ARG A 45 9.45 -4.71 5.10
C ARG A 45 9.69 -3.21 5.13
N ILE A 46 8.66 -2.41 4.93
CA ILE A 46 8.74 -0.95 4.98
C ILE A 46 9.22 -0.49 6.35
N LEU A 47 8.58 -0.96 7.43
CA LEU A 47 8.95 -0.61 8.81
C LEU A 47 10.38 -1.00 9.16
N LYS A 48 10.79 -2.22 8.77
CA LYS A 48 12.14 -2.72 9.02
C LYS A 48 13.18 -2.17 8.05
N LYS A 49 12.78 -1.39 7.05
CA LYS A 49 13.60 -0.97 5.90
C LYS A 49 14.34 -2.16 5.26
N GLN A 50 13.63 -3.28 5.17
CA GLN A 50 14.19 -4.55 4.76
C GLN A 50 14.02 -4.74 3.24
N LEU A 51 15.13 -5.03 2.57
CA LEU A 51 15.13 -5.42 1.17
C LEU A 51 14.66 -6.87 0.97
N PRO A 52 13.99 -7.18 -0.16
CA PRO A 52 13.79 -8.54 -0.62
C PRO A 52 15.09 -9.35 -0.67
N GLU A 53 15.06 -10.60 -0.21
CA GLU A 53 16.22 -11.51 -0.24
C GLU A 53 16.69 -11.80 -1.68
N THR A 54 15.75 -11.84 -2.62
CA THR A 54 15.99 -11.98 -4.05
C THR A 54 15.23 -10.91 -4.81
N LYS A 55 15.56 -10.70 -6.09
CA LYS A 55 14.79 -9.81 -6.95
C LYS A 55 13.32 -10.29 -7.05
N PRO A 56 12.32 -9.43 -6.78
CA PRO A 56 10.92 -9.79 -7.00
C PRO A 56 10.64 -10.19 -8.44
N LEU A 57 9.73 -11.14 -8.65
CA LEU A 57 9.38 -11.60 -10.00
C LEU A 57 8.52 -10.59 -10.77
N LYS A 58 7.71 -9.81 -10.06
CA LYS A 58 6.85 -8.77 -10.63
C LYS A 58 7.13 -7.41 -10.01
N THR A 59 7.16 -6.39 -10.85
CA THR A 59 7.10 -4.99 -10.43
C THR A 59 5.66 -4.59 -10.10
N MET A 60 5.47 -3.44 -9.47
CA MET A 60 4.16 -2.82 -9.27
C MET A 60 3.41 -2.65 -10.60
N GLU A 61 4.10 -2.23 -11.66
CA GLU A 61 3.51 -2.10 -13.01
C GLU A 61 3.06 -3.46 -13.57
N ASP A 62 3.87 -4.52 -13.40
CA ASP A 62 3.50 -5.87 -13.83
C ASP A 62 2.23 -6.35 -13.10
N LEU A 63 2.10 -6.03 -11.81
CA LEU A 63 0.95 -6.43 -10.99
C LEU A 63 -0.34 -5.71 -11.42
N ILE A 64 -0.29 -4.39 -11.62
CA ILE A 64 -1.41 -3.61 -12.17
C ILE A 64 -1.88 -4.16 -13.51
N ASN A 65 -0.94 -4.56 -14.36
CA ASN A 65 -1.24 -5.13 -15.68
C ASN A 65 -1.69 -6.60 -15.62
N SER A 66 -1.55 -7.28 -14.48
CA SER A 66 -1.87 -8.70 -14.33
C SER A 66 -3.25 -8.96 -13.71
N CYS A 67 -3.74 -8.10 -12.81
CA CYS A 67 -5.05 -8.27 -12.16
C CYS A 67 -5.63 -6.95 -11.64
N ASN A 68 -6.91 -6.95 -11.30
CA ASN A 68 -7.64 -5.77 -10.79
C ASN A 68 -7.49 -5.56 -9.26
N HIS A 69 -6.65 -6.36 -8.61
CA HIS A 69 -6.34 -6.25 -7.18
C HIS A 69 -5.21 -5.26 -6.87
N PHE A 70 -4.60 -4.71 -7.91
CA PHE A 70 -3.63 -3.62 -7.86
C PHE A 70 -4.15 -2.46 -8.72
N GLY A 71 -4.35 -1.31 -8.10
CA GLY A 71 -4.89 -0.10 -8.72
C GLY A 71 -3.79 0.86 -9.18
N LEU A 72 -4.12 1.72 -10.14
CA LEU A 72 -3.26 2.85 -10.49
C LEU A 72 -3.08 3.78 -9.28
N ILE A 73 -1.85 4.22 -9.05
CA ILE A 73 -1.55 5.19 -7.98
C ILE A 73 -2.12 6.55 -8.36
N PHE A 74 -2.96 7.12 -7.51
CA PHE A 74 -3.60 8.41 -7.77
C PHE A 74 -2.58 9.57 -7.78
N PRO A 75 -2.81 10.63 -8.59
CA PRO A 75 -1.90 11.77 -8.66
C PRO A 75 -1.61 12.44 -7.32
N TRP A 76 -2.61 12.49 -6.43
CA TRP A 76 -2.45 13.07 -5.09
C TRP A 76 -1.54 12.23 -4.18
N VAL A 77 -1.49 10.90 -4.36
CA VAL A 77 -0.56 10.01 -3.63
C VAL A 77 0.87 10.31 -4.06
N THR A 78 1.12 10.41 -5.36
CA THR A 78 2.44 10.76 -5.91
C THR A 78 2.87 12.16 -5.47
N SER A 79 1.93 13.11 -5.41
CA SER A 79 2.19 14.46 -4.89
C SER A 79 2.70 14.44 -3.46
N ILE A 80 2.05 13.71 -2.54
CA ILE A 80 2.50 13.55 -1.15
C ILE A 80 3.91 12.97 -1.08
N MET A 81 4.18 11.92 -1.86
CA MET A 81 5.48 11.25 -1.87
C MET A 81 6.61 12.17 -2.35
N SER A 82 6.32 13.13 -3.23
CA SER A 82 7.30 14.07 -3.79
C SER A 82 7.78 15.17 -2.85
N VAL A 83 7.08 15.41 -1.73
CA VAL A 83 7.43 16.47 -0.76
C VAL A 83 8.65 16.10 0.11
N GLY A 84 9.14 14.86 0.03
CA GLY A 84 10.25 14.33 0.83
C GLY A 84 11.60 14.27 0.09
N SER A 85 12.69 14.06 0.85
CA SER A 85 14.02 13.83 0.27
C SER A 85 14.08 12.45 -0.45
N PRO A 86 14.81 12.34 -1.57
CA PRO A 86 14.85 11.12 -2.40
C PRO A 86 15.66 9.95 -1.77
N SER A 87 15.91 9.96 -0.46
CA SER A 87 16.77 8.98 0.21
C SER A 87 16.11 7.63 0.46
N ALA A 88 14.81 7.46 0.19
CA ALA A 88 14.06 6.22 0.40
C ALA A 88 14.11 5.26 -0.81
N LYS A 89 15.24 5.19 -1.52
CA LYS A 89 15.36 4.36 -2.73
C LYS A 89 15.24 2.86 -2.49
N ASP A 90 15.56 2.40 -1.28
CA ASP A 90 15.68 0.96 -1.02
C ASP A 90 14.33 0.28 -0.72
N CYS A 91 13.28 0.99 -0.28
CA CYS A 91 11.95 0.39 -0.05
C CYS A 91 10.86 0.90 -1.01
N CYS A 92 11.25 1.59 -2.09
CA CYS A 92 10.31 2.24 -3.01
C CYS A 92 9.29 1.26 -3.62
N GLU A 93 9.72 0.03 -3.92
CA GLU A 93 8.88 -0.96 -4.59
C GLU A 93 7.77 -1.51 -3.67
N ASP A 94 8.09 -1.92 -2.44
CA ASP A 94 7.09 -2.42 -1.49
C ASP A 94 6.09 -1.31 -1.10
N ILE A 95 6.55 -0.05 -0.99
CA ILE A 95 5.67 1.12 -0.79
C ILE A 95 4.72 1.26 -1.99
N SER A 96 5.25 1.21 -3.20
CA SER A 96 4.46 1.37 -4.44
C SER A 96 3.43 0.25 -4.59
N LYS A 97 3.83 -1.01 -4.32
CA LYS A 97 2.93 -2.17 -4.33
C LYS A 97 1.84 -2.04 -3.27
N LEU A 98 2.18 -1.60 -2.06
CA LEU A 98 1.20 -1.36 -0.99
C LEU A 98 0.22 -0.25 -1.37
N GLN A 99 0.70 0.89 -1.86
CA GLN A 99 -0.14 1.99 -2.32
C GLN A 99 -1.07 1.54 -3.46
N SER A 100 -0.55 0.82 -4.44
CA SER A 100 -1.34 0.26 -5.54
C SER A 100 -2.41 -0.71 -5.04
N LEU A 101 -2.09 -1.59 -4.09
CA LEU A 101 -3.04 -2.52 -3.48
C LEU A 101 -4.19 -1.76 -2.79
N LEU A 102 -3.88 -0.71 -2.04
CA LEU A 102 -4.86 0.14 -1.35
C LEU A 102 -5.68 1.03 -2.30
N CYS A 103 -5.12 1.39 -3.46
CA CYS A 103 -5.84 2.09 -4.54
C CYS A 103 -6.82 1.17 -5.29
N SER A 104 -6.71 -0.16 -5.13
CA SER A 104 -7.67 -1.11 -5.71
C SER A 104 -8.93 -1.23 -4.85
N GLN A 105 -10.09 -1.52 -5.43
CA GLN A 105 -11.31 -1.76 -4.64
C GLN A 105 -11.37 -3.14 -3.96
N SER A 106 -10.33 -3.97 -4.11
CA SER A 106 -10.40 -5.39 -3.78
C SER A 106 -10.19 -5.68 -2.30
N ILE A 107 -9.31 -4.94 -1.62
CA ILE A 107 -9.02 -5.18 -0.19
C ILE A 107 -10.11 -4.57 0.70
N ASN A 108 -10.53 -5.35 1.71
CA ASN A 108 -11.30 -4.81 2.83
C ASN A 108 -10.37 -4.01 3.77
N ILE A 109 -10.46 -2.68 3.68
CA ILE A 109 -9.63 -1.76 4.47
C ILE A 109 -9.87 -1.89 5.97
N ALA A 110 -11.10 -2.13 6.42
CA ALA A 110 -11.40 -2.25 7.85
C ALA A 110 -10.62 -3.43 8.48
N SER A 111 -10.49 -4.54 7.75
CA SER A 111 -9.69 -5.70 8.17
C SER A 111 -8.17 -5.44 8.09
N ALA A 112 -7.74 -4.56 7.19
CA ALA A 112 -6.33 -4.23 7.00
C ALA A 112 -5.80 -3.16 7.98
N LEU A 113 -6.69 -2.37 8.58
CA LEU A 113 -6.32 -1.27 9.49
C LEU A 113 -5.30 -1.67 10.58
N PRO A 114 -5.48 -2.77 11.35
CA PRO A 114 -4.52 -3.15 12.40
C PRO A 114 -3.12 -3.44 11.87
N VAL A 115 -3.04 -3.88 10.61
CA VAL A 115 -1.78 -4.18 9.94
C VAL A 115 -1.14 -2.90 9.41
N LEU A 116 -1.93 -1.91 9.00
CA LEU A 116 -1.47 -0.63 8.45
C LEU A 116 -1.13 0.41 9.52
N GLU A 117 -1.74 0.30 10.70
CA GLU A 117 -1.57 1.23 11.83
C GLU A 117 -0.09 1.54 12.15
N PRO A 118 0.86 0.60 12.15
CA PRO A 118 2.24 0.93 12.48
C PRO A 118 2.92 1.86 11.45
N LEU A 119 2.43 1.94 10.20
CA LEU A 119 2.99 2.83 9.18
C LEU A 119 2.51 4.27 9.29
N THR A 120 1.46 4.54 10.06
CA THR A 120 0.76 5.84 10.03
C THR A 120 1.63 7.01 10.45
N GLU A 121 2.61 6.74 11.30
CA GLU A 121 3.59 7.71 11.79
C GLU A 121 4.80 7.87 10.86
N ASP A 122 4.91 7.07 9.79
CA ASP A 122 6.07 7.03 8.90
C ASP A 122 6.05 8.11 7.80
N GLY A 123 6.23 9.37 8.20
CA GLY A 123 6.50 10.46 7.27
C GLY A 123 5.43 10.58 6.16
N ASN A 124 5.87 10.66 4.91
CA ASN A 124 4.97 10.76 3.75
C ASN A 124 4.30 9.44 3.42
N VAL A 125 4.96 8.30 3.68
CA VAL A 125 4.35 6.97 3.50
C VAL A 125 3.14 6.84 4.39
N GLY A 126 3.29 7.08 5.70
CA GLY A 126 2.19 7.06 6.66
C GLY A 126 1.06 8.01 6.31
N LEU A 127 1.38 9.21 5.82
CA LEU A 127 0.38 10.15 5.31
C LEU A 127 -0.41 9.56 4.14
N THR A 128 0.25 8.97 3.13
CA THR A 128 -0.45 8.35 2.00
C THR A 128 -1.35 7.20 2.44
N ILE A 129 -0.86 6.33 3.35
CA ILE A 129 -1.62 5.19 3.86
C ILE A 129 -2.85 5.67 4.62
N HIS A 130 -2.71 6.66 5.51
CA HIS A 130 -3.84 7.23 6.25
C HIS A 130 -4.89 7.84 5.33
N VAL A 131 -4.48 8.66 4.37
CA VAL A 131 -5.43 9.31 3.45
C VAL A 131 -6.14 8.27 2.60
N LEU A 132 -5.43 7.25 2.08
CA LEU A 132 -6.03 6.14 1.34
C LEU A 132 -7.06 5.38 2.20
N CYS A 133 -6.70 5.04 3.44
CA CYS A 133 -7.60 4.33 4.35
C CYS A 133 -8.86 5.15 4.67
N ASN A 134 -8.70 6.41 5.05
CA ASN A 134 -9.83 7.29 5.36
C ASN A 134 -10.76 7.45 4.15
N THR A 135 -10.20 7.66 2.96
CA THR A 135 -10.96 7.74 1.70
C THR A 135 -11.80 6.49 1.47
N ARG A 136 -11.18 5.31 1.62
CA ARG A 136 -11.86 4.02 1.41
C ARG A 136 -12.91 3.69 2.47
N LEU A 137 -12.83 4.33 3.64
CA LEU A 137 -13.82 4.24 4.70
C LEU A 137 -14.90 5.33 4.61
N GLY A 138 -14.88 6.16 3.54
CA GLY A 138 -15.83 7.27 3.36
C GLY A 138 -15.56 8.48 4.27
N LYS A 139 -14.41 8.53 4.93
CA LYS A 139 -14.00 9.59 5.87
C LYS A 139 -13.27 10.72 5.14
N TYR A 140 -13.92 11.30 4.15
CA TYR A 140 -13.32 12.33 3.28
C TYR A 140 -12.88 13.57 4.05
N GLU A 141 -13.67 14.02 5.04
CA GLU A 141 -13.31 15.16 5.89
C GLU A 141 -12.01 14.92 6.66
N GLU A 142 -11.88 13.75 7.32
CA GLU A 142 -10.66 13.37 8.04
C GLU A 142 -9.44 13.28 7.11
N ALA A 143 -9.64 12.79 5.87
CA ALA A 143 -8.59 12.76 4.85
C ALA A 143 -8.14 14.17 4.44
N ILE A 144 -9.09 15.08 4.21
CA ILE A 144 -8.82 16.47 3.82
C ILE A 144 -8.10 17.22 4.95
N ASP A 145 -8.56 17.10 6.19
CA ASP A 145 -7.92 17.74 7.36
C ASP A 145 -6.46 17.31 7.50
N LEU A 146 -6.19 16.02 7.28
CA LEU A 146 -4.84 15.48 7.33
C LEU A 146 -3.96 16.02 6.19
N LEU A 147 -4.51 16.13 4.97
CA LEU A 147 -3.82 16.73 3.83
C LEU A 147 -3.53 18.21 4.06
N LEU A 148 -4.50 18.99 4.53
CA LEU A 148 -4.32 20.42 4.82
C LEU A 148 -3.24 20.65 5.89
N LYS A 149 -3.12 19.74 6.86
CA LYS A 149 -2.11 19.84 7.92
C LYS A 149 -0.69 19.52 7.43
N ARG A 150 -0.53 18.59 6.48
CA ARG A 150 0.79 18.03 6.15
C ARG A 150 1.24 18.20 4.70
N CYS A 151 0.32 18.27 3.75
CA CYS A 151 0.60 18.40 2.31
C CYS A 151 -0.55 19.14 1.58
N PRO A 152 -0.69 20.47 1.77
CA PRO A 152 -1.80 21.24 1.20
C PRO A 152 -1.93 21.14 -0.32
N ASP A 153 -0.80 21.06 -1.04
CA ASP A 153 -0.80 20.95 -2.50
C ASP A 153 -1.51 19.66 -2.98
N ALA A 154 -1.37 18.57 -2.23
CA ALA A 154 -2.05 17.31 -2.52
C ALA A 154 -3.55 17.36 -2.21
N ALA A 155 -4.00 18.26 -1.32
CA ALA A 155 -5.42 18.40 -0.99
C ALA A 155 -6.26 18.83 -2.20
N VAL A 156 -5.72 19.68 -3.07
CA VAL A 156 -6.40 20.11 -4.30
C VAL A 156 -6.56 18.94 -5.27
N LEU A 157 -5.49 18.17 -5.49
CA LEU A 157 -5.51 16.99 -6.36
C LEU A 157 -6.44 15.91 -5.82
N TYR A 158 -6.45 15.74 -4.49
CA TYR A 158 -7.36 14.83 -3.79
C TYR A 158 -8.82 15.21 -4.03
N ALA A 159 -9.19 16.47 -3.75
CA ALA A 159 -10.55 16.95 -3.95
C ALA A 159 -11.02 16.84 -5.40
N GLN A 160 -10.14 17.13 -6.37
CA GLN A 160 -10.44 16.99 -7.80
C GLN A 160 -10.69 15.54 -8.23
N HIS A 161 -10.06 14.58 -7.56
CA HIS A 161 -10.19 13.16 -7.88
C HIS A 161 -11.35 12.51 -7.13
N GLU A 162 -11.43 12.69 -5.81
CA GLU A 162 -12.39 11.97 -4.95
C GLU A 162 -13.76 12.63 -4.83
N LEU A 163 -13.85 13.97 -4.95
CA LEU A 163 -15.10 14.71 -4.68
C LEU A 163 -15.81 15.19 -5.95
N LYS A 164 -15.16 15.07 -7.11
CA LYS A 164 -15.69 15.60 -8.36
C LYS A 164 -16.79 14.71 -8.97
N ASP A 165 -16.91 13.47 -8.50
CA ASP A 165 -17.85 12.47 -9.05
C ASP A 165 -19.21 12.37 -8.32
N ASP A 166 -19.52 13.26 -7.37
CA ASP A 166 -20.86 13.41 -6.77
C ASP A 166 -21.93 13.96 -7.76
N SER A 167 -21.69 13.85 -9.09
CA SER A 167 -22.59 14.28 -10.16
C SER A 167 -23.00 13.15 -11.13
N ARG A 168 -22.95 11.88 -10.71
CA ARG A 168 -23.43 10.73 -11.48
C ARG A 168 -24.50 9.92 -10.78
#